data_AF-A0AAW8ERB1-F1
#
_entry.id   AF-A0AAW8ERB1-F1
#
_cell.length_a   1.000
_cell.length_b   1.000
_cell.length_c   1.000
_cell.angle_alpha   90.00
_cell.angle_beta   90.00
_cell.angle_gamma   90.00
#
_symmetry.space_group_name_H-M   'P 1'
#
loop_
_entity.id
_entity.type
_entity.pdbx_description
1 polymer ?
#
loop_
_entity_poly.entity_id
_entity_poly.type
_entity_poly.pdbx_seq_one_letter_code
_entity_poly.pdbx_strand_id
1 'polypeptide(L)'
;MSTSTSASTTGTASGLRNAQLWRWRVVDIVVASVIAVACALIFVLWNVGYQGPSTLLEPLLPGVQALVNGPWLIAGVLGGLIIRKPGAALYTELVAAVISALVGNVWGPLTIVSGLVQGLGAELIFLLFLYGVWKLPVAILAGAAAGVACGINDVILWYAGADTAFTVIYIASSTVSGAVIAGIGAWLIARGLAATGALSRFAAGREVAARV
;
A
#
# COMPACT_ATOMS: atom_id res chain seq x y z
N MET A 1 35.99 -25.04 -44.83
CA MET A 1 34.62 -24.68 -44.39
C MET A 1 34.32 -25.50 -43.15
N SER A 2 34.29 -24.88 -41.97
CA SER A 2 33.84 -25.53 -40.73
C SER A 2 33.07 -24.50 -39.92
N THR A 3 31.75 -24.59 -40.04
CA THR A 3 30.75 -23.79 -39.34
C THR A 3 30.74 -24.15 -37.86
N SER A 4 31.14 -23.21 -37.00
CA SER A 4 30.93 -23.26 -35.55
C SER A 4 29.51 -22.80 -35.23
N THR A 5 28.67 -23.72 -34.74
CA THR A 5 27.33 -23.42 -34.25
C THR A 5 27.42 -22.97 -32.79
N SER A 6 27.19 -21.68 -32.53
CA SER A 6 27.09 -21.14 -31.17
C SER A 6 25.72 -21.49 -30.57
N ALA A 7 25.70 -22.34 -29.54
CA ALA A 7 24.48 -22.65 -28.78
C ALA A 7 24.09 -21.46 -27.89
N SER A 8 22.82 -21.04 -27.99
CA SER A 8 22.23 -19.92 -27.27
C SER A 8 21.88 -20.28 -25.81
N THR A 9 22.57 -19.64 -24.85
CA THR A 9 22.35 -19.80 -23.40
C THR A 9 21.19 -18.92 -22.90
N THR A 10 19.95 -19.22 -23.27
CA THR A 10 18.80 -18.34 -22.92
C THR A 10 18.00 -18.80 -21.69
N GLY A 11 18.26 -20.00 -21.14
CA GLY A 11 17.46 -20.59 -20.05
C GLY A 11 17.82 -20.17 -18.61
N THR A 12 19.07 -19.80 -18.35
CA THR A 12 19.57 -19.62 -16.96
C THR A 12 19.24 -18.24 -16.35
N ALA A 13 18.97 -17.24 -17.20
CA ALA A 13 18.83 -15.85 -16.77
C ALA A 13 17.44 -15.51 -16.18
N SER A 14 16.41 -16.33 -16.40
CA SER A 14 15.06 -16.10 -15.85
C SER A 14 14.95 -16.61 -14.40
N GLY A 15 15.50 -17.80 -14.09
CA GLY A 15 15.49 -18.37 -12.75
C GLY A 15 16.26 -17.54 -11.71
N LEU A 16 17.42 -16.99 -12.11
CA LEU A 16 18.22 -16.10 -11.26
C LEU A 16 17.52 -14.74 -11.02
N ARG A 17 16.78 -14.21 -12.00
CA ARG A 17 15.99 -12.99 -11.85
C ARG A 17 14.84 -13.17 -10.86
N ASN A 18 14.13 -14.31 -10.93
CA ASN A 18 13.09 -14.64 -9.96
C ASN A 18 13.65 -14.79 -8.55
N ALA A 19 14.74 -15.53 -8.35
CA ALA A 19 15.36 -15.70 -7.03
C ALA A 19 15.83 -14.37 -6.38
N GLN A 20 16.17 -13.36 -7.19
CA GLN A 20 16.56 -12.03 -6.70
C GLN A 20 15.37 -11.18 -6.23
N LEU A 21 14.17 -11.35 -6.80
CA LEU A 21 12.97 -10.61 -6.41
C LEU A 21 12.51 -10.98 -4.98
N TRP A 22 12.62 -12.25 -4.62
CA TRP A 22 12.23 -12.77 -3.31
C TRP A 22 13.22 -12.45 -2.19
N ARG A 23 14.48 -12.12 -2.53
CA ARG A 23 15.52 -11.86 -1.54
C ARG A 23 15.53 -10.40 -1.13
N TRP A 24 15.07 -10.09 0.09
CA TRP A 24 15.22 -8.76 0.67
C TRP A 24 16.69 -8.48 0.98
N ARG A 25 17.19 -7.32 0.57
CA ARG A 25 18.50 -6.80 0.98
C ARG A 25 18.30 -5.99 2.25
N VAL A 26 19.37 -5.83 3.04
CA VAL A 26 19.34 -4.98 4.24
C VAL A 26 18.83 -3.58 3.92
N VAL A 27 19.28 -2.99 2.81
CA VAL A 27 18.82 -1.67 2.37
C VAL A 27 17.31 -1.61 2.05
N ASP A 28 16.72 -2.72 1.60
CA ASP A 28 15.29 -2.78 1.31
C ASP A 28 14.49 -2.76 2.62
N ILE A 29 14.94 -3.54 3.62
CA ILE A 29 14.34 -3.56 4.97
C ILE A 29 14.44 -2.19 5.61
N VAL A 30 15.64 -1.60 5.66
CA VAL A 30 15.88 -0.30 6.29
C VAL A 30 14.99 0.78 5.67
N VAL A 31 14.86 0.81 4.35
CA VAL A 31 14.03 1.82 3.68
C VAL A 31 12.55 1.54 3.86
N ALA A 32 12.12 0.29 3.83
CA ALA A 32 10.75 -0.07 4.17
C ALA A 32 10.41 0.38 5.60
N SER A 33 11.30 0.19 6.58
CA SER A 33 11.09 0.66 7.95
C SER A 33 11.03 2.18 8.03
N VAL A 34 11.89 2.92 7.30
CA VAL A 34 11.84 4.39 7.26
C VAL A 34 10.53 4.89 6.65
N ILE A 35 10.07 4.28 5.56
CA ILE A 35 8.76 4.59 4.96
C ILE A 35 7.64 4.31 5.97
N ALA A 36 7.67 3.15 6.63
CA ALA A 36 6.68 2.78 7.63
C ALA A 36 6.63 3.78 8.80
N VAL A 37 7.78 4.23 9.30
CA VAL A 37 7.85 5.25 10.36
C VAL A 37 7.28 6.58 9.87
N ALA A 38 7.61 7.02 8.65
CA ALA A 38 7.06 8.25 8.08
C ALA A 38 5.54 8.16 7.91
N CYS A 39 5.02 7.03 7.44
CA CYS A 39 3.58 6.80 7.34
C CYS A 39 2.90 6.63 8.70
N ALA A 40 3.57 6.07 9.70
CA ALA A 40 3.03 5.99 11.06
C ALA A 40 2.74 7.38 11.63
N LEU A 41 3.57 8.39 11.32
CA LEU A 41 3.28 9.77 11.70
C LEU A 41 2.00 10.29 11.01
N ILE A 42 1.79 9.94 9.74
CA ILE A 42 0.53 10.25 9.04
C ILE A 42 -0.64 9.59 9.76
N PHE A 43 -0.52 8.33 10.18
CA PHE A 43 -1.59 7.61 10.87
C PHE A 43 -1.91 8.24 12.21
N VAL A 44 -0.88 8.55 13.00
CA VAL A 44 -1.03 9.19 14.31
C VAL A 44 -1.72 10.54 14.18
N LEU A 45 -1.31 11.37 13.20
CA LEU A 45 -1.98 12.64 12.94
C LEU A 45 -3.43 12.43 12.48
N TRP A 46 -3.65 11.44 11.61
CA TRP A 46 -4.97 11.16 11.06
C TRP A 46 -5.92 10.54 12.08
N ASN A 47 -5.43 9.83 13.10
CA ASN A 47 -6.21 9.32 14.23
C ASN A 47 -6.97 10.43 14.98
N VAL A 48 -6.53 11.68 14.85
CA VAL A 48 -7.24 12.87 15.37
C VAL A 48 -7.88 13.65 14.23
N GLY A 49 -7.15 13.86 13.13
CA GLY A 49 -7.58 14.68 12.00
C GLY A 49 -8.84 14.17 11.28
N TYR A 50 -9.11 12.85 11.32
CA TYR A 50 -10.25 12.27 10.61
C TYR A 50 -11.61 12.73 11.16
N GLN A 51 -11.70 13.12 12.44
CA GLN A 51 -12.96 13.45 13.11
C GLN A 51 -13.65 14.67 12.47
N GLY A 52 -12.87 15.67 12.06
CA GLY A 52 -13.41 16.87 11.41
C GLY A 52 -14.15 16.53 10.12
N PRO A 53 -13.49 15.90 9.13
CA PRO A 53 -14.14 15.47 7.90
C PRO A 53 -15.23 14.41 8.12
N SER A 54 -15.06 13.45 9.04
CA SER A 54 -16.04 12.38 9.24
C SER A 54 -17.38 12.93 9.77
N THR A 55 -17.35 13.83 10.76
CA THR A 55 -18.55 14.43 11.36
C THR A 55 -19.35 15.29 10.37
N LEU A 56 -18.71 15.81 9.32
CA LEU A 56 -19.39 16.53 8.23
C LEU A 56 -20.05 15.57 7.23
N LEU A 57 -19.50 14.37 7.06
CA LEU A 57 -19.94 13.37 6.09
C LEU A 57 -21.04 12.45 6.63
N GLU A 58 -20.98 12.08 7.91
CA GLU A 58 -21.94 11.19 8.57
C GLU A 58 -23.41 11.61 8.37
N PRO A 59 -23.80 12.90 8.51
CA PRO A 59 -25.20 13.31 8.34
C PRO A 59 -25.69 13.27 6.89
N LEU A 60 -24.78 13.29 5.91
CA LEU A 60 -25.16 13.35 4.49
C LEU A 60 -25.65 11.99 4.00
N LEU A 61 -24.92 10.93 4.31
CA LEU A 61 -25.29 9.56 3.96
C LEU A 61 -24.53 8.57 4.86
N PRO A 62 -25.23 7.76 5.67
CA PRO A 62 -24.59 6.76 6.52
C PRO A 62 -23.69 5.82 5.71
N GLY A 63 -22.40 5.78 6.05
CA GLY A 63 -21.37 5.00 5.35
C GLY A 63 -20.34 5.86 4.63
N VAL A 64 -20.70 7.07 4.18
CA VAL A 64 -19.79 7.92 3.38
C VAL A 64 -18.63 8.49 4.17
N GLN A 65 -18.71 8.48 5.49
CA GLN A 65 -17.59 8.84 6.36
C GLN A 65 -16.34 7.99 6.07
N ALA A 66 -16.49 6.75 5.56
CA ALA A 66 -15.35 5.92 5.17
C ALA A 66 -14.51 6.51 4.00
N LEU A 67 -14.99 7.58 3.34
CA LEU A 67 -14.20 8.36 2.38
C LEU A 67 -12.93 8.96 3.01
N VAL A 68 -12.85 9.04 4.34
CA VAL A 68 -11.68 9.55 5.05
C VAL A 68 -10.66 8.46 5.39
N ASN A 69 -10.89 7.19 5.03
CA ASN A 69 -10.04 6.08 5.46
C ASN A 69 -8.68 6.01 4.73
N GLY A 70 -8.59 6.59 3.54
CA GLY A 70 -7.44 6.47 2.63
C GLY A 70 -6.06 6.81 3.21
N PRO A 71 -5.90 7.81 4.10
CA PRO A 71 -4.60 8.10 4.70
C PRO A 71 -4.02 6.96 5.53
N TRP A 72 -4.85 6.12 6.16
CA TRP A 72 -4.38 4.91 6.86
C TRP A 72 -3.96 3.78 5.92
N LEU A 73 -4.19 3.90 4.61
CA LEU A 73 -3.90 2.81 3.65
C LEU A 73 -2.65 3.10 2.81
N ILE A 74 -2.06 4.28 3.00
CA ILE A 74 -1.00 4.79 2.12
C ILE A 74 0.32 4.05 2.30
N ALA A 75 0.59 3.51 3.50
CA ALA A 75 1.87 2.92 3.85
C ALA A 75 2.15 1.67 3.00
N GLY A 76 1.15 0.81 2.82
CA GLY A 76 1.26 -0.41 2.04
C GLY A 76 1.48 -0.14 0.56
N VAL A 77 0.66 0.74 -0.04
CA VAL A 77 0.79 1.08 -1.46
C VAL A 77 2.15 1.74 -1.73
N LEU A 78 2.57 2.68 -0.89
CA LEU A 78 3.84 3.38 -1.03
C LEU A 78 5.04 2.44 -0.86
N GLY A 79 5.01 1.59 0.16
CA GLY A 79 6.04 0.57 0.41
C GLY A 79 6.20 -0.38 -0.76
N GLY A 80 5.08 -0.89 -1.29
CA GLY A 80 5.05 -1.73 -2.49
C GLY A 80 5.70 -1.04 -3.70
N LEU A 81 5.27 0.19 -4.02
CA LEU A 81 5.74 0.94 -5.19
C LEU A 81 7.24 1.28 -5.15
N ILE A 82 7.79 1.55 -3.96
CA ILE A 82 9.19 1.92 -3.79
C ILE A 82 10.10 0.69 -3.72
N ILE A 83 9.77 -0.27 -2.85
CA ILE A 83 10.64 -1.42 -2.58
C ILE A 83 10.56 -2.45 -3.71
N ARG A 84 9.38 -2.62 -4.31
CA ARG A 84 9.10 -3.52 -5.44
C ARG A 84 9.48 -4.98 -5.16
N LYS A 85 9.15 -5.47 -3.97
CA LYS A 85 9.39 -6.86 -3.53
C LYS A 85 8.16 -7.49 -2.90
N PRO A 86 8.06 -8.84 -2.94
CA PRO A 86 7.02 -9.55 -2.23
C PRO A 86 7.04 -9.26 -0.73
N GLY A 87 5.87 -8.97 -0.18
CA GLY A 87 5.64 -8.62 1.22
C GLY A 87 5.91 -7.16 1.57
N ALA A 88 6.32 -6.32 0.61
CA ALA A 88 6.69 -4.94 0.91
C ALA A 88 5.50 -4.08 1.33
N ALA A 89 4.33 -4.28 0.71
CA ALA A 89 3.13 -3.53 1.06
C ALA A 89 2.61 -3.98 2.42
N LEU A 90 2.56 -5.29 2.65
CA LEU A 90 2.16 -5.83 3.94
C LEU A 90 3.07 -5.35 5.08
N TYR A 91 4.38 -5.39 4.87
CA TYR A 91 5.36 -5.02 5.88
C TYR A 91 5.24 -3.55 6.29
N THR A 92 5.17 -2.62 5.32
CA THR A 92 5.14 -1.19 5.64
C THR A 92 3.85 -0.78 6.33
N GLU A 93 2.73 -1.34 5.89
CA GLU A 93 1.40 -1.12 6.49
C GLU A 93 1.35 -1.66 7.94
N LEU A 94 1.77 -2.90 8.13
CA LEU A 94 1.77 -3.53 9.45
C LEU A 94 2.69 -2.80 10.44
N VAL A 95 3.90 -2.43 10.02
CA VAL A 95 4.84 -1.69 10.89
C VAL A 95 4.28 -0.31 11.23
N ALA A 96 3.68 0.40 10.26
CA ALA A 96 3.05 1.69 10.51
C ALA A 96 1.89 1.57 11.53
N ALA A 97 1.05 0.55 11.38
CA ALA A 97 -0.05 0.25 12.28
C ALA A 97 0.43 -0.13 13.70
N VAL A 98 1.50 -0.92 13.82
CA VAL A 98 2.11 -1.26 15.12
C VAL A 98 2.61 0.01 15.81
N ILE A 99 3.35 0.87 15.11
CA ILE A 99 3.83 2.14 15.68
C ILE A 99 2.63 3.01 16.10
N SER A 100 1.61 3.13 15.24
CA SER A 100 0.42 3.92 15.56
C SER A 100 -0.35 3.36 16.76
N ALA A 101 -0.39 2.04 16.96
CA ALA A 101 -1.01 1.42 18.13
C ALA A 101 -0.20 1.69 19.41
N LEU A 102 1.14 1.63 19.31
CA LEU A 102 2.05 1.86 20.43
C LEU A 102 2.06 3.32 20.90
N VAL A 103 1.91 4.28 19.97
CA VAL A 103 1.73 5.70 20.31
C VAL A 103 0.42 5.93 21.08
N GLY A 104 -0.57 5.06 20.88
CA GLY A 104 -1.87 5.11 21.53
C GLY A 104 -2.92 5.76 20.63
N ASN A 105 -4.06 5.08 20.50
CA ASN A 105 -5.23 5.57 19.79
C ASN A 105 -6.49 4.90 20.38
N VAL A 106 -7.67 5.36 19.95
CA VAL A 106 -8.97 4.90 20.48
C VAL A 106 -9.31 3.45 20.15
N TRP A 107 -8.71 2.89 19.10
CA TRP A 107 -8.92 1.50 18.66
C TRP A 107 -7.96 0.50 19.32
N GLY A 108 -6.91 1.00 19.97
CA GLY A 108 -5.94 0.20 20.71
C GLY A 108 -5.25 -0.86 19.82
N PRO A 109 -5.01 -2.08 20.36
CA PRO A 109 -4.33 -3.16 19.63
C PRO A 109 -5.01 -3.61 18.34
N LEU A 110 -6.33 -3.38 18.19
CA LEU A 110 -7.06 -3.75 16.98
C LEU A 110 -6.59 -2.99 15.74
N THR A 111 -5.95 -1.83 15.92
CA THR A 111 -5.24 -1.11 14.84
C THR A 111 -4.25 -2.02 14.10
N ILE A 112 -3.57 -2.92 14.81
CA ILE A 112 -2.60 -3.86 14.22
C ILE A 112 -3.31 -4.86 13.30
N VAL A 113 -4.50 -5.33 13.71
CA VAL A 113 -5.33 -6.23 12.89
C VAL A 113 -5.80 -5.51 11.63
N SER A 114 -6.24 -4.25 11.76
CA SER A 114 -6.63 -3.44 10.61
C SER A 114 -5.46 -3.23 9.64
N GLY A 115 -4.27 -2.86 10.13
CA GLY A 115 -3.07 -2.72 9.29
C GLY A 115 -2.65 -4.02 8.61
N LEU A 116 -2.79 -5.16 9.28
CA LEU A 116 -2.56 -6.47 8.67
C LEU A 116 -3.51 -6.72 7.50
N VAL A 117 -4.81 -6.52 7.70
CA VAL A 117 -5.84 -6.80 6.68
C VAL A 117 -5.72 -5.83 5.51
N GLN A 118 -5.49 -4.55 5.77
CA GLN A 118 -5.28 -3.51 4.76
C GLN A 118 -4.02 -3.76 3.94
N GLY A 119 -2.92 -4.10 4.62
CA GLY A 119 -1.64 -4.44 3.98
C GLY A 119 -1.76 -5.67 3.09
N LEU A 120 -2.51 -6.69 3.53
CA LEU A 120 -2.83 -7.86 2.71
C LEU A 120 -3.65 -7.47 1.48
N GLY A 121 -4.64 -6.59 1.63
CA GLY A 121 -5.43 -6.07 0.51
C GLY A 121 -4.55 -5.46 -0.59
N ALA A 122 -3.61 -4.59 -0.21
CA ALA A 122 -2.66 -4.00 -1.16
C ALA A 122 -1.70 -5.05 -1.76
N GLU A 123 -1.14 -5.91 -0.93
CA GLU A 123 -0.15 -6.93 -1.32
C GLU A 123 -0.72 -7.92 -2.34
N LEU A 124 -1.99 -8.32 -2.19
CA LEU A 124 -2.66 -9.23 -3.11
C LEU A 124 -2.74 -8.68 -4.54
N ILE A 125 -2.89 -7.37 -4.72
CA ILE A 125 -2.87 -6.77 -6.05
C ILE A 125 -1.46 -6.80 -6.64
N PHE A 126 -0.43 -6.46 -5.88
CA PHE A 126 0.94 -6.57 -6.38
C PHE A 126 1.31 -8.02 -6.72
N LEU A 127 0.82 -8.98 -5.94
CA LEU A 127 0.95 -10.41 -6.21
C LEU A 127 0.20 -10.83 -7.48
N LEU A 128 -1.02 -10.33 -7.72
CA LEU A 128 -1.81 -10.61 -8.93
C LEU A 128 -1.06 -10.20 -10.20
N PHE A 129 -0.31 -9.10 -10.14
CA PHE A 129 0.57 -8.65 -11.23
C PHE A 129 1.99 -9.21 -11.14
N LEU A 130 2.20 -10.25 -10.31
CA LEU A 130 3.46 -10.97 -10.11
C LEU A 130 4.65 -10.04 -9.82
N TYR A 131 4.40 -8.92 -9.14
CA TYR A 131 5.42 -7.90 -8.84
C TYR A 131 6.12 -7.34 -10.09
N GLY A 132 5.47 -7.44 -11.26
CA GLY A 132 6.01 -7.05 -12.55
C GLY A 132 5.56 -5.67 -13.05
N VAL A 133 4.47 -5.12 -12.51
CA VAL A 133 3.85 -3.88 -13.00
C VAL A 133 3.71 -2.85 -11.89
N TRP A 134 4.38 -1.71 -12.05
CA TRP A 134 4.49 -0.64 -11.03
C TRP A 134 3.93 0.71 -11.52
N LYS A 135 2.83 0.64 -12.29
CA LYS A 135 2.19 1.81 -12.94
C LYS A 135 1.00 2.31 -12.13
N LEU A 136 0.53 3.52 -12.45
CA LEU A 136 -0.60 4.17 -11.79
C LEU A 136 -1.86 3.27 -11.69
N PRO A 137 -2.31 2.54 -12.73
CA PRO A 137 -3.48 1.67 -12.59
C PRO A 137 -3.32 0.59 -11.53
N VAL A 138 -2.12 0.00 -11.40
CA VAL A 138 -1.85 -1.01 -10.37
C VAL A 138 -1.81 -0.38 -8.98
N ALA A 139 -1.27 0.83 -8.85
CA ALA A 139 -1.32 1.58 -7.59
C ALA A 139 -2.77 1.89 -7.16
N ILE A 140 -3.61 2.34 -8.10
CA ILE A 140 -5.05 2.57 -7.87
C ILE A 140 -5.74 1.29 -7.43
N LEU A 141 -5.50 0.17 -8.12
CA LEU A 141 -6.07 -1.12 -7.75
C LEU A 141 -5.59 -1.59 -6.37
N ALA A 142 -4.31 -1.41 -6.05
CA ALA A 142 -3.76 -1.79 -4.75
C ALA A 142 -4.38 -0.96 -3.62
N GLY A 143 -4.51 0.36 -3.82
CA GLY A 143 -5.22 1.23 -2.88
C GLY A 143 -6.71 0.87 -2.74
N ALA A 144 -7.38 0.58 -3.86
CA ALA A 144 -8.78 0.14 -3.84
C ALA A 144 -8.95 -1.16 -3.05
N ALA A 145 -8.09 -2.15 -3.28
CA ALA A 145 -8.13 -3.43 -2.56
C ALA A 145 -7.83 -3.28 -1.07
N ALA A 146 -6.88 -2.40 -0.69
CA ALA A 146 -6.67 -2.03 0.71
C ALA A 146 -7.92 -1.38 1.32
N GLY A 147 -8.62 -0.53 0.56
CA GLY A 147 -9.88 0.10 0.97
C GLY A 147 -11.03 -0.89 1.14
N VAL A 148 -11.17 -1.86 0.23
CA VAL A 148 -12.13 -2.98 0.39
C VAL A 148 -11.81 -3.76 1.66
N ALA A 149 -10.54 -4.12 1.86
CA ALA A 149 -10.09 -4.88 3.03
C ALA A 149 -10.34 -4.11 4.33
N CYS A 150 -10.07 -2.80 4.34
CA CYS A 150 -10.40 -1.89 5.43
C CYS A 150 -11.90 -1.89 5.72
N GLY A 151 -12.74 -1.63 4.71
CA GLY A 151 -14.18 -1.54 4.88
C GLY A 151 -14.80 -2.83 5.41
N ILE A 152 -14.35 -3.99 4.91
CA ILE A 152 -14.79 -5.29 5.43
C ILE A 152 -14.36 -5.47 6.88
N ASN A 153 -13.10 -5.15 7.22
CA ASN A 153 -12.60 -5.24 8.59
C ASN A 153 -13.38 -4.35 9.54
N ASP A 154 -13.64 -3.10 9.16
CA ASP A 154 -14.34 -2.12 9.98
C ASP A 154 -15.80 -2.52 10.21
N VAL A 155 -16.50 -3.01 9.18
CA VAL A 155 -17.88 -3.47 9.34
C VAL A 155 -17.96 -4.65 10.31
N ILE A 156 -16.99 -5.57 10.26
CA ILE A 156 -16.94 -6.72 11.17
C ILE A 156 -16.61 -6.30 12.61
N LEU A 157 -15.64 -5.42 12.80
CA LEU A 157 -15.13 -5.05 14.12
C LEU A 157 -15.98 -3.99 14.83
N TRP A 158 -16.51 -3.02 14.08
CA TRP A 158 -17.09 -1.80 14.65
C TRP A 158 -18.56 -1.59 14.32
N TYR A 159 -19.06 -2.21 13.25
CA TYR A 159 -20.45 -2.02 12.78
C TYR A 159 -21.21 -3.35 12.67
N ALA A 160 -20.98 -4.27 13.62
CA ALA A 160 -21.69 -5.54 13.68
C ALA A 160 -23.20 -5.30 13.80
N GLY A 161 -23.98 -5.87 12.87
CA GLY A 161 -25.44 -5.69 12.83
C GLY A 161 -25.91 -4.45 12.06
N ALA A 162 -25.01 -3.69 11.43
CA ALA A 162 -25.41 -2.64 10.49
C ALA A 162 -26.22 -3.20 9.32
N ASP A 163 -27.12 -2.38 8.78
CA ASP A 163 -27.93 -2.77 7.63
C ASP A 163 -27.10 -2.90 6.35
N THR A 164 -27.67 -3.59 5.36
CA THR A 164 -27.00 -3.85 4.08
C THR A 164 -26.65 -2.55 3.32
N ALA A 165 -27.48 -1.51 3.44
CA ALA A 165 -27.24 -0.26 2.73
C ALA A 165 -25.98 0.43 3.28
N PHE A 166 -25.90 0.59 4.60
CA PHE A 166 -24.73 1.11 5.29
C PHE A 166 -23.48 0.31 4.96
N THR A 167 -23.53 -1.03 5.05
CA THR A 167 -22.37 -1.89 4.75
C THR A 167 -21.84 -1.67 3.34
N VAL A 168 -22.73 -1.65 2.34
CA VAL A 168 -22.35 -1.46 0.93
C VAL A 168 -21.76 -0.07 0.72
N ILE A 169 -22.41 0.97 1.25
CA ILE A 169 -21.94 2.35 1.12
C ILE A 169 -20.58 2.53 1.80
N TYR A 170 -20.42 2.02 3.03
CA TYR A 170 -19.17 2.12 3.79
C TYR A 170 -18.00 1.46 3.05
N ILE A 171 -18.18 0.23 2.57
CA ILE A 171 -17.14 -0.48 1.82
C ILE A 171 -16.83 0.24 0.51
N ALA A 172 -17.85 0.70 -0.22
CA ALA A 172 -17.64 1.45 -1.47
C ALA A 172 -16.88 2.76 -1.23
N SER A 173 -17.26 3.51 -0.20
CA SER A 173 -16.59 4.75 0.20
C SER A 173 -15.15 4.51 0.62
N SER A 174 -14.87 3.50 1.44
CA SER A 174 -13.51 3.11 1.81
C SER A 174 -12.68 2.70 0.59
N THR A 175 -13.29 1.98 -0.36
CA THR A 175 -12.65 1.57 -1.62
C THR A 175 -12.27 2.76 -2.48
N VAL A 176 -13.18 3.73 -2.64
CA VAL A 176 -12.91 4.98 -3.39
C VAL A 176 -11.81 5.78 -2.70
N SER A 177 -11.86 5.89 -1.37
CA SER A 177 -10.83 6.55 -0.59
C SER A 177 -9.46 5.93 -0.78
N GLY A 178 -9.37 4.60 -0.66
CA GLY A 178 -8.15 3.84 -0.89
C GLY A 178 -7.64 4.00 -2.31
N ALA A 179 -8.50 3.93 -3.32
CA ALA A 179 -8.12 4.12 -4.74
C ALA A 179 -7.49 5.50 -4.99
N VAL A 180 -8.11 6.55 -4.45
CA VAL A 180 -7.69 7.94 -4.71
C VAL A 180 -6.53 8.34 -3.80
N ILE A 181 -6.71 8.26 -2.48
CA ILE A 181 -5.73 8.79 -1.52
C ILE A 181 -4.53 7.83 -1.41
N ALA A 182 -4.77 6.54 -1.18
CA ALA A 182 -3.66 5.60 -1.07
C ALA A 182 -3.09 5.20 -2.42
N GLY A 183 -3.93 4.97 -3.44
CA GLY A 183 -3.49 4.58 -4.77
C GLY A 183 -2.80 5.71 -5.53
N ILE A 184 -3.56 6.75 -5.89
CA ILE A 184 -3.02 7.90 -6.64
C ILE A 184 -2.03 8.68 -5.77
N GLY A 185 -2.40 8.97 -4.52
CA GLY A 185 -1.54 9.73 -3.60
C GLY A 185 -0.18 9.07 -3.35
N ALA A 186 -0.13 7.77 -3.02
CA ALA A 186 1.16 7.08 -2.86
C ALA A 186 1.96 7.05 -4.17
N TRP A 187 1.31 6.90 -5.32
CA TRP A 187 2.00 6.92 -6.61
C TRP A 187 2.65 8.27 -6.90
N LEU A 188 1.94 9.38 -6.61
CA LEU A 188 2.48 10.72 -6.74
C LEU A 188 3.64 10.96 -5.77
N ILE A 189 3.51 10.54 -4.51
CA ILE A 189 4.59 10.62 -3.51
C ILE A 189 5.82 9.83 -3.97
N ALA A 190 5.64 8.59 -4.44
CA ALA A 190 6.73 7.76 -4.94
C ALA A 190 7.47 8.43 -6.12
N ARG A 191 6.74 9.09 -7.03
CA ARG A 191 7.35 9.84 -8.13
C ARG A 191 8.05 11.11 -7.67
N GLY A 192 7.48 11.84 -6.72
CA GLY A 192 8.13 13.00 -6.11
C GLY A 192 9.46 12.61 -5.45
N LEU A 193 9.46 11.54 -4.64
CA LEU A 193 10.67 11.00 -4.01
C LEU A 193 11.69 10.48 -5.02
N ALA A 194 11.24 9.93 -6.15
CA ALA A 194 12.14 9.52 -7.22
C ALA A 194 12.79 10.74 -7.91
N ALA A 195 12.03 11.82 -8.13
CA ALA A 195 12.52 13.04 -8.77
C ALA A 195 13.57 13.78 -7.92
N THR A 196 13.55 13.64 -6.59
CA THR A 196 14.59 14.21 -5.71
C THR A 196 15.90 13.42 -5.70
N GLY A 197 15.96 12.25 -6.36
CA GLY A 197 17.12 11.36 -6.34
C GLY A 197 17.26 10.51 -5.08
N ALA A 198 16.39 10.69 -4.07
CA ALA A 198 16.39 9.91 -2.83
C ALA A 198 16.20 8.40 -3.07
N LEU A 199 15.52 8.04 -4.16
CA LEU A 199 15.27 6.65 -4.56
C LEU A 199 16.24 6.11 -5.62
N SER A 200 17.36 6.79 -5.89
CA SER A 200 18.36 6.39 -6.92
C SER A 200 18.87 4.94 -6.78
N ARG A 201 18.95 4.45 -5.54
CA ARG A 201 19.33 3.05 -5.23
C ARG A 201 18.24 2.00 -5.53
N PHE A 202 16.99 2.43 -5.74
CA PHE A 202 15.83 1.57 -5.99
C PHE A 202 15.43 1.53 -7.47
N ALA A 203 14.70 0.47 -7.84
CA ALA A 203 14.12 0.35 -9.18
C ALA A 203 13.14 1.50 -9.47
N ALA A 204 12.41 1.99 -8.46
CA ALA A 204 11.52 3.14 -8.59
C ALA A 204 12.25 4.43 -9.04
N GLY A 205 13.42 4.73 -8.47
CA GLY A 205 14.22 5.89 -8.90
C GLY A 205 14.80 5.72 -10.30
N ARG A 206 15.30 4.52 -10.64
CA ARG A 206 15.85 4.23 -11.98
C ARG A 206 14.80 4.33 -13.09
N GLU A 207 13.56 3.94 -12.83
CA GLU A 207 12.48 4.07 -13.82
C GLU A 207 12.16 5.52 -14.16
N VAL A 208 12.19 6.42 -13.17
CA VAL A 208 11.95 7.85 -13.41
C VAL A 208 13.14 8.49 -14.11
N ALA A 209 14.37 8.17 -13.69
CA ALA A 209 15.59 8.66 -14.34
C ALA A 209 15.69 8.23 -15.82
N ALA A 210 15.16 7.05 -16.18
CA ALA A 210 15.16 6.58 -17.57
C ALA A 210 14.09 7.25 -18.47
N ARG A 211 13.20 8.07 -17.91
CA ARG A 211 12.14 8.79 -18.64
C ARG A 211 12.45 10.29 -18.82
N VAL A 212 13.54 10.77 -18.22
CA VAL A 212 14.06 12.14 -18.35
C VAL A 212 15.21 12.11 -19.35
#